data_AF-A0A941WEV1-F1
#
_entry.id   AF-A0A941WEV1-F1
#
_cell.length_a   1.000
_cell.length_b   1.000
_cell.length_c   1.000
_cell.angle_alpha   90.00
_cell.angle_beta   90.00
_cell.angle_gamma   90.00
#
_symmetry.space_group_name_H-M   'P 1'
#
loop_
_entity.id
_entity.type
_entity.pdbx_description
1 polymer ?
#
loop_
_entity_poly.entity_id
_entity_poly.type
_entity_poly.pdbx_seq_one_letter_code
_entity_poly.pdbx_strand_id
1 'polypeptide(L)'
;MDRKDYIINGDGCHASAGQFVPFANEAFLVTLANKGLYKRALKDLQTTGQIALTATGSNLQVQLDNITVCLASNVSQSTCSCPSKTVCKHILMGILAAAGYAATAEDDKNAVPETSPDLPSSAPWEKLINADLTQLRKQAGKKLFEDTLRLIQDGWTADFTEGDMLEATINTENITVYFPKEDSLNRS
;
A
#
# COMPACT_ATOMS: atom_id res chain seq x y z
N MET A 1 20.15 10.60 9.30
CA MET A 1 19.31 10.72 8.10
C MET A 1 18.92 12.17 7.97
N ASP A 2 19.13 12.80 6.81
CA ASP A 2 18.65 14.15 6.53
C ASP A 2 17.13 14.22 6.79
N ARG A 3 16.75 15.01 7.77
CA ARG A 3 15.35 15.26 8.13
C ARG A 3 14.75 16.02 6.96
N LYS A 4 13.88 15.37 6.18
CA LYS A 4 13.17 16.07 5.10
C LYS A 4 12.23 17.08 5.74
N ASP A 5 12.25 18.30 5.22
CA ASP A 5 11.35 19.35 5.66
C ASP A 5 9.96 19.08 5.07
N TYR A 6 9.12 18.39 5.85
CA TYR A 6 7.72 18.17 5.51
C TYR A 6 6.91 19.44 5.84
N ILE A 7 6.18 19.95 4.85
CA ILE A 7 5.22 21.03 5.02
C ILE A 7 3.84 20.41 5.23
N ILE A 8 3.24 20.63 6.38
CA ILE A 8 1.96 19.99 6.74
C ILE A 8 0.84 21.01 6.60
N ASN A 9 -0.07 20.74 5.68
CA ASN A 9 -1.23 21.58 5.41
C ASN A 9 -2.47 20.92 6.02
N GLY A 10 -2.80 21.32 7.24
CA GLY A 10 -4.00 20.88 7.96
C GLY A 10 -3.79 19.66 8.87
N ASP A 11 -4.85 19.34 9.60
CA ASP A 11 -4.84 18.29 10.63
C ASP A 11 -5.02 16.89 10.04
N GLY A 12 -4.61 15.86 10.78
CA GLY A 12 -4.84 14.46 10.41
C GLY A 12 -3.85 13.87 9.39
N CYS A 13 -2.85 14.62 8.97
CA CYS A 13 -1.85 14.14 8.00
C CYS A 13 -1.10 12.90 8.48
N HIS A 14 -0.77 12.77 9.77
CA HIS A 14 -0.11 11.56 10.29
C HIS A 14 -1.00 10.31 10.18
N ALA A 15 -2.29 10.42 10.54
CA ALA A 15 -3.22 9.31 10.45
C ALA A 15 -3.47 8.89 8.98
N SER A 16 -3.61 9.87 8.08
CA SER A 16 -3.76 9.62 6.64
C SER A 16 -2.50 9.02 6.03
N ALA A 17 -1.31 9.52 6.40
CA ALA A 17 -0.02 9.01 5.96
C ALA A 17 0.27 7.59 6.48
N GLY A 18 -0.15 7.28 7.71
CA GLY A 18 -0.01 5.96 8.31
C GLY A 18 -0.64 4.83 7.48
N GLN A 19 -1.72 5.11 6.75
CA GLN A 19 -2.36 4.15 5.85
C GLN A 19 -1.42 3.66 4.73
N PHE A 20 -0.40 4.45 4.37
CA PHE A 20 0.50 4.14 3.27
C PHE A 20 1.76 3.38 3.71
N VAL A 21 1.99 3.21 5.02
CA VAL A 21 3.16 2.51 5.57
C VAL A 21 3.30 1.07 5.05
N PRO A 22 2.24 0.23 5.05
CA PRO A 22 2.32 -1.13 4.51
C PRO A 22 2.76 -1.20 3.04
N PHE A 23 2.45 -0.16 2.26
CA PHE A 23 2.73 -0.11 0.83
C PHE A 23 4.16 0.36 0.52
N ALA A 24 4.90 0.89 1.49
CA ALA A 24 6.25 1.41 1.32
C ALA A 24 7.36 0.33 1.36
N ASN A 25 7.03 -0.88 0.92
CA ASN A 25 7.95 -2.01 0.78
C ASN A 25 8.46 -2.13 -0.67
N GLU A 26 9.75 -2.42 -0.86
CA GLU A 26 10.36 -2.60 -2.19
C GLU A 26 9.64 -3.66 -3.02
N ALA A 27 9.39 -4.85 -2.45
CA ALA A 27 8.82 -5.96 -3.22
C ALA A 27 7.42 -5.61 -3.78
N PHE A 28 6.60 -4.95 -2.97
CA PHE A 28 5.31 -4.42 -3.39
C PHE A 28 5.45 -3.32 -4.45
N LEU A 29 6.26 -2.27 -4.20
CA LEU A 29 6.40 -1.13 -5.13
C LEU A 29 7.00 -1.53 -6.48
N VAL A 30 7.86 -2.55 -6.51
CA VAL A 30 8.38 -3.14 -7.74
C VAL A 30 7.27 -3.85 -8.51
N THR A 31 6.38 -4.54 -7.82
CA THR A 31 5.20 -5.21 -8.42
C THR A 31 4.17 -4.22 -8.93
N LEU A 32 3.90 -3.15 -8.17
CA LEU A 32 2.97 -2.08 -8.55
C LEU A 32 3.43 -1.31 -9.80
N ALA A 33 4.75 -1.24 -10.02
CA ALA A 33 5.35 -0.53 -11.14
C ALA A 33 6.43 -1.36 -11.84
N ASN A 34 7.70 -1.09 -11.56
CA ASN A 34 8.84 -1.91 -11.95
C ASN A 34 10.10 -1.44 -11.21
N LYS A 35 11.14 -2.28 -11.21
CA LYS A 35 12.43 -2.00 -10.54
C LYS A 35 13.10 -0.70 -11.01
N GLY A 36 12.97 -0.35 -12.29
CA GLY A 36 13.54 0.87 -12.86
C GLY A 36 12.82 2.16 -12.39
N LEU A 37 11.50 2.12 -12.23
CA LEU A 37 10.71 3.22 -11.66
C LEU A 37 10.98 3.37 -10.17
N TYR A 38 11.03 2.26 -9.42
CA TYR A 38 11.33 2.27 -7.99
C TYR A 38 12.68 2.91 -7.68
N LYS A 39 13.75 2.48 -8.35
CA LYS A 39 15.09 3.07 -8.16
C LYS A 39 15.16 4.56 -8.50
N ARG A 40 14.45 4.98 -9.56
CA ARG A 40 14.33 6.41 -9.92
C ARG A 40 13.56 7.19 -8.87
N ALA A 41 12.47 6.64 -8.35
CA ALA A 41 11.69 7.25 -7.27
C ALA A 41 12.56 7.48 -6.02
N LEU A 42 13.33 6.48 -5.58
CA LEU A 42 14.23 6.62 -4.43
C LEU A 42 15.26 7.74 -4.65
N LYS A 43 15.92 7.74 -5.81
CA LYS A 43 16.96 8.73 -6.13
C LYS A 43 16.37 10.15 -6.20
N ASP A 44 15.26 10.30 -6.91
CA ASP A 44 14.65 11.62 -7.11
C ASP A 44 14.06 12.15 -5.80
N LEU A 45 13.55 11.27 -4.94
CA LEU A 45 13.04 11.62 -3.62
C LEU A 45 14.15 12.11 -2.67
N GLN A 46 15.41 11.70 -2.85
CA GLN A 46 16.54 12.24 -2.10
C GLN A 46 16.88 13.69 -2.49
N THR A 47 16.61 14.05 -3.74
CA THR A 47 16.90 15.39 -4.29
C THR A 47 15.69 16.32 -4.29
N THR A 48 14.50 15.81 -3.94
CA THR A 48 13.27 16.61 -3.85
C THR A 48 13.43 17.64 -2.73
N GLY A 49 13.24 18.91 -3.06
CA GLY A 49 13.50 20.01 -2.14
C GLY A 49 12.41 20.16 -1.09
N GLN A 50 11.15 20.24 -1.53
CA GLN A 50 10.01 20.41 -0.64
C GLN A 50 8.96 19.32 -0.85
N ILE A 51 8.52 18.74 0.26
CA ILE A 51 7.42 17.78 0.29
C ILE A 51 6.31 18.38 1.15
N ALA A 52 5.13 18.61 0.56
CA ALA A 52 3.97 19.03 1.32
C ALA A 52 2.91 17.93 1.38
N LEU A 53 2.31 17.73 2.55
CA LEU A 53 1.25 16.75 2.78
C LEU A 53 -0.03 17.47 3.18
N THR A 54 -1.14 17.06 2.56
CA THR A 54 -2.48 17.59 2.85
C THR A 54 -3.47 16.43 2.92
N ALA A 55 -4.09 16.22 4.08
CA ALA A 55 -5.16 15.23 4.22
C ALA A 55 -6.43 15.70 3.49
N THR A 56 -7.00 14.84 2.66
CA THR A 56 -8.17 15.15 1.82
C THR A 56 -9.20 14.03 1.90
N GLY A 57 -10.05 14.06 2.94
CA GLY A 57 -11.02 12.97 3.18
C GLY A 57 -10.30 11.64 3.43
N SER A 58 -10.58 10.63 2.59
CA SER A 58 -9.91 9.32 2.62
C SER A 58 -8.55 9.30 1.89
N ASN A 59 -8.21 10.36 1.17
CA ASN A 59 -7.01 10.41 0.32
C ASN A 59 -5.96 11.33 0.92
N LEU A 60 -4.71 11.12 0.54
CA LEU A 60 -3.59 11.98 0.90
C LEU A 60 -3.01 12.66 -0.34
N GLN A 61 -3.01 13.99 -0.34
CA GLN A 61 -2.30 14.74 -1.37
C GLN A 61 -0.85 14.97 -0.93
N VAL A 62 0.09 14.60 -1.81
CA VAL A 62 1.53 14.80 -1.64
C VAL A 62 2.03 15.69 -2.77
N GLN A 63 2.51 16.87 -2.42
CA GLN A 63 3.18 17.78 -3.34
C GLN A 63 4.67 17.48 -3.34
N LEU A 64 5.23 17.19 -4.51
CA LEU A 64 6.63 16.89 -4.77
C LEU A 64 7.16 17.95 -5.74
N ASP A 65 7.75 19.03 -5.23
CA ASP A 65 8.07 20.24 -6.00
C ASP A 65 6.84 20.73 -6.82
N ASN A 66 6.87 20.59 -8.15
CA ASN A 66 5.80 21.01 -9.06
C ASN A 66 4.82 19.87 -9.44
N ILE A 67 4.99 18.68 -8.86
CA ILE A 67 4.13 17.52 -9.10
C ILE A 67 3.20 17.32 -7.92
N THR A 68 1.92 17.07 -8.22
CA THR A 68 0.91 16.74 -7.21
C THR A 68 0.50 15.29 -7.39
N VAL A 69 0.65 14.51 -6.32
CA VAL A 69 0.21 13.11 -6.24
C VAL A 69 -0.98 13.05 -5.30
N CYS A 70 -2.05 12.39 -5.73
CA CYS A 70 -3.20 12.08 -4.87
C CYS A 70 -3.21 10.58 -4.62
N LEU A 71 -2.84 10.19 -3.41
CA LEU A 71 -2.81 8.80 -2.96
C LEU A 71 -4.21 8.38 -2.50
N ALA A 72 -4.73 7.33 -3.12
CA ALA A 72 -6.00 6.71 -2.75
C ALA A 72 -5.76 5.48 -1.87
N SER A 73 -6.74 5.11 -1.04
CA SER A 73 -6.67 3.89 -0.20
C SER A 73 -6.38 2.63 -1.02
N ASN A 74 -6.98 2.53 -2.22
CA ASN A 74 -6.45 1.64 -3.26
C ASN A 74 -5.32 2.34 -4.01
N VAL A 75 -4.07 2.02 -3.64
CA VAL A 75 -2.88 2.68 -4.21
C VAL A 75 -2.77 2.57 -5.74
N SER A 76 -3.36 1.54 -6.34
CA SER A 76 -3.39 1.37 -7.81
C SER A 76 -4.25 2.43 -8.52
N GLN A 77 -5.17 3.06 -7.80
CA GLN A 77 -6.03 4.15 -8.27
C GLN A 77 -5.47 5.54 -7.93
N SER A 78 -4.29 5.60 -7.31
CA SER A 78 -3.63 6.89 -7.05
C SER A 78 -3.37 7.63 -8.35
N THR A 79 -3.53 8.95 -8.31
CA THR A 79 -3.36 9.81 -9.48
C THR A 79 -2.16 10.74 -9.30
N CYS A 80 -1.66 11.25 -10.42
CA CYS A 80 -0.51 12.14 -10.45
C CYS A 80 -0.70 13.17 -11.55
N SER A 81 -0.29 14.42 -11.31
CA SER A 81 -0.39 15.51 -12.28
C SER A 81 0.60 15.40 -13.46
N CYS A 82 1.53 14.44 -13.43
CA CYS A 82 2.46 14.20 -14.52
C CYS A 82 1.74 13.57 -15.74
N PRO A 83 2.28 13.65 -16.96
CA PRO A 83 1.61 13.15 -18.18
C PRO A 83 1.48 11.62 -18.28
N SER A 84 1.96 10.87 -17.28
CA SER A 84 1.82 9.41 -17.25
C SER A 84 0.37 8.99 -17.09
N LYS A 85 -0.08 8.04 -17.91
CA LYS A 85 -1.42 7.44 -17.81
C LYS A 85 -1.47 6.21 -16.89
N THR A 86 -0.31 5.78 -16.40
CA THR A 86 -0.13 4.62 -15.51
C THR A 86 0.64 5.02 -14.27
N VAL A 87 0.84 4.06 -13.35
CA VAL A 87 1.72 4.24 -12.19
C VAL A 87 3.08 4.78 -12.65
N CYS A 88 3.49 5.89 -12.05
CA CYS A 88 4.73 6.60 -12.36
C CYS A 88 5.63 6.67 -11.13
N LYS A 89 6.89 7.11 -11.32
CA LYS A 89 7.83 7.26 -10.22
C LYS A 89 7.32 8.20 -9.12
N HIS A 90 6.55 9.24 -9.46
CA HIS A 90 6.04 10.20 -8.48
C HIS A 90 5.00 9.56 -7.55
N ILE A 91 4.19 8.60 -8.03
CA ILE A 91 3.27 7.86 -7.15
C ILE A 91 4.07 7.06 -6.12
N LEU A 92 5.14 6.37 -6.55
CA LEU A 92 6.03 5.66 -5.63
C LEU A 92 6.71 6.62 -4.64
N MET A 93 7.18 7.79 -5.13
CA MET A 93 7.72 8.85 -4.29
C MET A 93 6.70 9.33 -3.25
N GLY A 94 5.44 9.50 -3.64
CA GLY A 94 4.35 9.89 -2.74
C GLY A 94 4.12 8.87 -1.64
N ILE A 95 4.05 7.57 -1.98
CA ILE A 95 3.89 6.48 -1.00
C ILE A 95 5.07 6.48 -0.02
N LEU A 96 6.30 6.55 -0.52
CA LEU A 96 7.52 6.57 0.29
C LEU A 96 7.60 7.82 1.19
N ALA A 97 7.19 8.98 0.68
CA ALA A 97 7.15 10.22 1.45
C ALA A 97 6.09 10.17 2.57
N ALA A 98 4.90 9.63 2.27
CA ALA A 98 3.85 9.44 3.26
C ALA A 98 4.31 8.50 4.38
N ALA A 99 4.86 7.33 4.04
CA ALA A 99 5.39 6.40 5.03
C ALA A 99 6.55 7.01 5.85
N GLY A 100 7.46 7.73 5.20
CA GLY A 100 8.56 8.42 5.88
C GLY A 100 8.08 9.51 6.86
N TYR A 101 7.01 10.23 6.52
CA TYR A 101 6.38 11.19 7.43
C TYR A 101 5.62 10.50 8.57
N ALA A 102 4.92 9.39 8.31
CA ALA A 102 4.23 8.63 9.35
C ALA A 102 5.19 8.19 10.47
N ALA A 103 6.40 7.75 10.10
CA ALA A 103 7.44 7.36 11.06
C ALA A 103 7.91 8.51 11.96
N THR A 104 7.81 9.78 11.55
CA THR A 104 8.25 10.90 12.41
C THR A 104 7.31 11.16 13.59
N ALA A 105 6.09 10.61 13.57
CA ALA A 105 5.21 10.66 14.74
C ALA A 105 5.65 9.70 15.87
N GLU A 106 6.44 8.67 15.55
CA GLU A 106 6.94 7.71 16.53
C GLU A 106 8.15 8.27 17.30
N ASP A 107 8.99 9.09 16.64
CA ASP A 107 10.15 9.75 17.26
C ASP A 107 9.78 10.85 18.28
N ASP A 108 8.58 11.43 18.18
CA ASP A 108 8.09 12.47 19.11
C ASP A 108 7.53 11.89 20.43
N LYS A 109 7.42 10.55 20.53
CA LYS A 109 6.91 9.83 21.72
C LYS A 109 8.01 9.23 22.60
N ASN A 110 9.21 9.81 22.63
CA ASN A 110 10.26 9.38 23.57
C ASN A 110 10.03 9.87 25.03
N ALA A 111 8.80 9.73 25.51
CA ALA A 111 8.44 9.65 26.91
C ALA A 111 7.63 8.35 27.08
N VAL A 112 8.30 7.32 27.58
CA VAL A 112 7.72 6.01 27.91
C VAL A 112 6.44 6.19 28.72
N PRO A 113 5.38 5.45 28.38
CA PRO A 113 5.17 4.25 29.18
C PRO A 113 5.24 3.01 28.30
N GLU A 114 5.88 1.98 28.87
CA GLU A 114 5.68 0.60 28.49
C GLU A 114 4.17 0.34 28.49
N THR A 115 3.60 0.17 27.31
CA THR A 115 2.29 -0.41 27.16
C THR A 115 2.43 -1.39 26.01
N SER A 116 2.65 -2.64 26.39
CA SER A 116 2.39 -3.81 25.55
C SER A 116 1.14 -3.54 24.73
N PRO A 117 1.15 -3.72 23.40
CA PRO A 117 -0.09 -3.74 22.65
C PRO A 117 -0.81 -5.03 23.04
N ASP A 118 -1.70 -4.92 24.03
CA ASP A 118 -2.75 -5.89 24.25
C ASP A 118 -3.57 -5.96 22.96
N LEU A 119 -3.79 -7.19 22.49
CA LEU A 119 -4.45 -7.50 21.24
C LEU A 119 -5.86 -6.89 21.16
N PRO A 120 -6.36 -6.53 19.97
CA PRO A 120 -7.62 -7.07 19.53
C PRO A 120 -7.36 -8.48 19.02
N SER A 121 -7.76 -9.47 19.81
CA SER A 121 -7.91 -10.86 19.37
C SER A 121 -9.07 -10.92 18.38
N SER A 122 -8.76 -10.54 17.15
CA SER A 122 -9.39 -11.04 15.93
C SER A 122 -8.25 -11.66 15.14
N ALA A 123 -8.36 -12.93 14.74
CA ALA A 123 -7.30 -13.57 13.98
C ALA A 123 -6.92 -12.67 12.78
N PRO A 124 -5.62 -12.45 12.51
CA PRO A 124 -5.19 -11.72 11.32
C PRO A 124 -5.94 -12.28 10.10
N TRP A 125 -6.43 -11.40 9.24
CA TRP A 125 -7.11 -11.79 8.00
C TRP A 125 -8.48 -12.47 8.16
N GLU A 126 -9.16 -12.33 9.31
CA GLU A 126 -10.51 -12.86 9.55
C GLU A 126 -11.51 -12.61 8.42
N LYS A 127 -11.50 -11.42 7.81
CA LYS A 127 -12.37 -11.09 6.66
C LYS A 127 -12.13 -11.99 5.46
N LEU A 128 -10.86 -12.34 5.18
CA LEU A 128 -10.49 -13.24 4.09
C LEU A 128 -10.81 -14.70 4.44
N ILE A 129 -10.50 -15.12 5.66
CA ILE A 129 -10.77 -16.48 6.14
C ILE A 129 -12.27 -16.78 6.11
N ASN A 130 -13.09 -15.81 6.50
CA ASN A 130 -14.55 -15.93 6.55
C ASN A 130 -15.25 -15.39 5.30
N ALA A 131 -14.52 -15.21 4.19
CA ALA A 131 -15.11 -14.71 2.95
C ALA A 131 -16.17 -15.67 2.39
N ASP A 132 -17.34 -15.15 2.02
CA ASP A 132 -18.42 -15.95 1.44
C ASP A 132 -18.09 -16.32 -0.02
N LEU A 133 -17.93 -17.62 -0.28
CA LEU A 133 -17.68 -18.18 -1.61
C LEU A 133 -18.76 -17.80 -2.63
N THR A 134 -20.01 -17.61 -2.19
CA THR A 134 -21.12 -17.20 -3.05
C THR A 134 -20.92 -15.76 -3.52
N GLN A 135 -20.53 -14.86 -2.61
CA GLN A 135 -20.21 -13.48 -2.91
C GLN A 135 -18.97 -13.38 -3.81
N LEU A 136 -17.91 -14.15 -3.51
CA LEU A 136 -16.71 -14.22 -4.33
C LEU A 136 -17.02 -14.67 -5.75
N ARG A 137 -17.82 -15.73 -5.93
CA ARG A 137 -18.27 -16.19 -7.25
C ARG A 137 -19.06 -15.11 -7.99
N LYS A 138 -19.92 -14.37 -7.29
CA LYS A 138 -20.71 -13.28 -7.87
C LYS A 138 -19.82 -12.11 -8.33
N GLN A 139 -18.82 -11.73 -7.53
CA GLN A 139 -17.89 -10.64 -7.84
C GLN A 139 -16.88 -11.00 -8.95
N ALA A 140 -16.33 -12.23 -8.91
CA ALA A 140 -15.37 -12.72 -9.89
C ALA A 140 -16.04 -13.03 -11.25
N GLY A 141 -17.31 -13.46 -11.21
CA GLY A 141 -18.04 -13.97 -12.37
C GLY A 141 -17.80 -15.47 -12.58
N LYS A 142 -18.77 -16.13 -13.22
CA LYS A 142 -18.81 -17.60 -13.37
C LYS A 142 -17.52 -18.18 -13.98
N LYS A 143 -17.07 -17.61 -15.09
CA LYS A 143 -15.92 -18.12 -15.85
C LYS A 143 -14.64 -18.09 -15.02
N LEU A 144 -14.28 -16.92 -14.48
CA LEU A 144 -13.07 -16.76 -13.68
C LEU A 144 -13.08 -17.69 -12.45
N PHE A 145 -14.20 -17.77 -11.75
CA PHE A 145 -14.34 -18.64 -10.57
C PHE A 145 -14.16 -20.13 -10.92
N GLU A 146 -14.78 -20.61 -11.99
CA GLU A 146 -14.66 -22.00 -12.43
C GLU A 146 -13.26 -22.33 -12.95
N ASP A 147 -12.61 -21.41 -13.67
CA ASP A 147 -11.23 -21.56 -14.12
C ASP A 147 -10.27 -21.65 -12.92
N THR A 148 -10.43 -20.79 -11.90
CA THR A 148 -9.63 -20.85 -10.67
C THR A 148 -9.83 -22.17 -9.91
N LEU A 149 -11.05 -22.68 -9.80
CA LEU A 149 -11.30 -23.98 -9.16
C LEU A 149 -10.59 -25.13 -9.88
N ARG A 150 -10.53 -25.11 -11.21
CA ARG A 150 -9.79 -26.11 -11.99
C ARG A 150 -8.30 -26.05 -11.70
N LEU A 151 -7.71 -24.84 -11.66
CA LEU A 151 -6.29 -24.69 -11.31
C LEU A 151 -5.98 -25.30 -9.94
N ILE A 152 -6.82 -25.07 -8.93
CA ILE A 152 -6.66 -25.65 -7.60
C ILE A 152 -6.77 -27.19 -7.65
N GLN A 153 -7.74 -27.73 -8.41
CA GLN A 153 -7.89 -29.19 -8.61
C GLN A 153 -6.69 -29.81 -9.34
N ASP A 154 -6.07 -29.07 -10.25
CA ASP A 154 -4.86 -29.45 -10.98
C ASP A 154 -3.59 -29.33 -10.11
N GLY A 155 -3.72 -29.00 -8.81
CA GLY A 155 -2.63 -28.98 -7.84
C GLY A 155 -1.91 -27.65 -7.72
N TRP A 156 -2.48 -26.56 -8.24
CA TRP A 156 -1.93 -25.22 -7.99
C TRP A 156 -2.08 -24.87 -6.52
N THR A 157 -0.96 -24.54 -5.88
CA THR A 157 -0.89 -24.13 -4.49
C THR A 157 -0.31 -22.73 -4.38
N ALA A 158 -0.63 -22.07 -3.27
CA ALA A 158 -0.02 -20.80 -2.91
C ALA A 158 0.50 -20.87 -1.48
N ASP A 159 1.70 -20.34 -1.28
CA ASP A 159 2.28 -20.12 0.04
C ASP A 159 1.91 -18.72 0.51
N PHE A 160 1.56 -18.60 1.79
CA PHE A 160 1.10 -17.36 2.39
C PHE A 160 2.09 -16.86 3.44
N THR A 161 2.47 -15.59 3.35
CA THR A 161 3.24 -14.89 4.38
C THR A 161 2.40 -13.75 4.93
N GLU A 162 2.15 -13.77 6.23
CA GLU A 162 1.41 -12.72 6.92
C GLU A 162 2.36 -11.64 7.46
N GLY A 163 2.12 -10.39 7.10
CA GLY A 163 2.83 -9.23 7.64
C GLY A 163 1.95 -7.98 7.63
N ASP A 164 2.52 -6.86 7.21
CA ASP A 164 1.74 -5.64 6.94
C ASP A 164 0.77 -5.82 5.76
N MET A 165 1.15 -6.70 4.83
CA MET A 165 0.31 -7.24 3.76
C MET A 165 0.30 -8.77 3.85
N LEU A 166 -0.71 -9.39 3.24
CA LEU A 166 -0.72 -10.82 2.97
C LEU A 166 -0.06 -11.02 1.62
N GLU A 167 1.06 -11.73 1.63
CA GLU A 167 1.77 -12.12 0.41
C GLU A 167 1.32 -13.53 0.05
N ALA A 168 0.77 -13.70 -1.15
CA ALA A 168 0.37 -15.00 -1.69
C ALA A 168 1.27 -15.33 -2.88
N THR A 169 2.15 -16.32 -2.71
CA THR A 169 3.07 -16.76 -3.76
C THR A 169 2.52 -18.02 -4.42
N ILE A 170 2.13 -17.91 -5.69
CA ILE A 170 1.66 -19.03 -6.50
C ILE A 170 2.88 -19.87 -6.90
N ASN A 171 3.00 -21.04 -6.28
CA ASN A 171 4.20 -21.87 -6.33
C ASN A 171 4.55 -22.36 -7.74
N THR A 172 3.54 -22.60 -8.57
CA THR A 172 3.68 -23.10 -9.94
C THR A 172 4.30 -22.07 -10.90
N GLU A 173 4.06 -20.78 -10.68
CA GLU A 173 4.50 -19.70 -11.57
C GLU A 173 5.54 -18.77 -10.92
N ASN A 174 5.84 -18.98 -9.63
CA ASN A 174 6.68 -18.09 -8.82
C ASN A 174 6.22 -16.61 -8.89
N ILE A 175 4.89 -16.42 -8.86
CA ILE A 175 4.24 -15.11 -8.89
C ILE A 175 3.73 -14.78 -7.50
N THR A 176 4.15 -13.66 -6.94
CA THR A 176 3.65 -13.15 -5.66
C THR A 176 2.62 -12.05 -5.87
N VAL A 177 1.48 -12.18 -5.21
CA VAL A 177 0.39 -11.19 -5.17
C VAL A 177 0.27 -10.66 -3.75
N TYR A 178 -0.07 -9.38 -3.61
CA TYR A 178 -0.11 -8.68 -2.34
C TYR A 178 -1.53 -8.20 -2.03
N PHE A 179 -1.96 -8.43 -0.79
CA PHE A 179 -3.30 -8.10 -0.31
C PHE A 179 -3.19 -7.20 0.95
N PRO A 180 -3.69 -5.95 0.93
CA PRO A 180 -3.73 -5.11 2.12
C PRO A 180 -4.72 -5.64 3.18
N LYS A 181 -4.49 -5.38 4.46
CA LYS A 181 -5.40 -5.83 5.54
C LYS A 181 -6.83 -5.35 5.37
N GLU A 182 -7.00 -4.16 4.80
CA GLU A 182 -8.29 -3.54 4.53
C GLU A 182 -8.62 -3.59 3.03
N ASP A 183 -9.91 -3.69 2.69
CA ASP A 183 -10.44 -3.67 1.32
C ASP A 183 -9.94 -4.72 0.31
N SER A 184 -9.23 -5.76 0.75
CA SER A 184 -8.74 -6.85 -0.13
C SER A 184 -9.81 -7.61 -0.92
N LEU A 185 -11.08 -7.55 -0.52
CA LEU A 185 -12.19 -8.27 -1.18
C LEU A 185 -12.97 -7.41 -2.18
N ASN A 186 -12.77 -6.10 -2.17
CA ASN A 186 -13.56 -5.18 -2.99
C ASN A 186 -12.86 -4.98 -4.34
N ARG A 187 -13.50 -5.45 -5.42
CA ARG A 187 -13.15 -4.99 -6.78
C ARG A 187 -13.59 -3.54 -6.91
N SER A 188 -12.62 -2.65 -7.08
CA SER A 188 -12.86 -1.25 -7.41
C SER A 188 -13.43 -1.11 -8.82
#